data_AF-A0A961KAJ3-F1
#
_entry.id   AF-A0A961KAJ3-F1
#
_cell.length_a   1.000
_cell.length_b   1.000
_cell.length_c   1.000
_cell.angle_alpha   90.00
_cell.angle_beta   90.00
_cell.angle_gamma   90.00
#
_symmetry.space_group_name_H-M   'P 1'
#
loop_
_entity.id
_entity.type
_entity.pdbx_description
1 polymer ?
#
loop_
_entity_poly.entity_id
_entity_poly.type
_entity_poly.pdbx_seq_one_letter_code
_entity_poly.pdbx_strand_id
1 'polypeptide(L)' 'MDQFTLNLIVVGLSFALYIGIAIWARAGSTSEFYAANRGVHPVLNGMATAADWMSAASFISMAGIIAFVGYDNST' A
#
# COMPACT_ATOMS: atom_id res chain seq x y z
N MET A 1 19.80 5.55 17.82
CA MET A 1 19.64 5.89 16.40
C MET A 1 18.80 7.16 16.32
N ASP A 2 19.18 8.08 15.47
CA ASP A 2 18.42 9.30 15.21
C ASP A 2 17.17 9.01 14.36
N GLN A 3 16.19 9.92 14.46
CA GLN A 3 14.92 9.81 13.74
C GLN A 3 15.13 9.76 12.22
N PHE A 4 16.09 10.52 11.71
CA PHE A 4 16.36 10.57 10.28
C PHE A 4 16.90 9.22 9.77
N THR A 5 17.86 8.60 10.47
CA THR A 5 18.33 7.25 10.14
C THR A 5 17.21 6.20 10.21
N LEU A 6 16.33 6.26 11.22
CA LEU A 6 15.19 5.34 11.31
C LEU A 6 14.24 5.50 10.12
N ASN A 7 13.90 6.74 9.74
CA ASN A 7 13.06 7.02 8.58
C ASN A 7 13.68 6.45 7.30
N LEU A 8 14.99 6.67 7.10
CA LEU A 8 15.69 6.18 5.91
C LEU A 8 15.66 4.66 5.83
N ILE A 9 15.86 3.97 6.96
CA ILE A 9 15.81 2.50 7.02
C ILE A 9 14.41 1.99 6.70
N VAL A 10 13.37 2.53 7.34
CA VAL A 10 11.99 2.06 7.15
C VAL A 10 11.51 2.29 5.72
N VAL A 11 11.78 3.49 5.17
CA VAL A 11 11.42 3.82 3.79
C VAL A 11 12.25 2.98 2.81
N GLY A 12 13.57 2.90 2.98
CA GLY A 12 14.43 2.13 2.10
C GLY A 12 14.04 0.64 2.06
N LEU A 13 13.75 0.05 3.21
CA LEU A 13 13.32 -1.35 3.30
C LEU A 13 11.95 -1.59 2.68
N SER A 14 11.00 -0.66 2.82
CA SER A 14 9.67 -0.84 2.21
C SER A 14 9.75 -0.82 0.69
N PHE A 15 10.52 0.10 0.10
CA PHE A 15 10.77 0.13 -1.34
C PHE A 15 11.48 -1.14 -1.82
N ALA A 16 12.54 -1.56 -1.13
CA ALA A 16 13.28 -2.77 -1.49
C ALA A 16 12.37 -4.02 -1.46
N LEU A 17 11.50 -4.13 -0.47
CA LEU A 17 10.53 -5.21 -0.36
C LEU A 17 9.56 -5.23 -1.56
N TYR A 18 8.91 -4.10 -1.87
CA TYR A 18 7.95 -4.04 -2.98
C TYR A 18 8.61 -4.28 -4.34
N ILE A 19 9.83 -3.77 -4.57
CA ILE A 19 10.60 -4.05 -5.78
C ILE A 19 10.95 -5.54 -5.87
N GLY A 20 11.38 -6.14 -4.75
CA GLY A 20 11.66 -7.57 -4.68
C GLY A 20 10.45 -8.43 -5.03
N ILE A 21 9.28 -8.09 -4.48
CA ILE A 21 8.01 -8.75 -4.81
C ILE A 21 7.66 -8.58 -6.29
N ALA A 22 7.83 -7.39 -6.86
CA ALA A 22 7.54 -7.13 -8.28
C ALA A 22 8.42 -7.95 -9.22
N ILE A 23 9.70 -8.14 -8.88
CA ILE A 23 10.62 -8.98 -9.66
C ILE A 23 10.23 -10.46 -9.53
N TRP A 24 9.90 -10.91 -8.32
CA TRP A 24 9.53 -12.31 -8.05
C TRP A 24 8.19 -12.69 -8.70
N ALA A 25 7.21 -11.80 -8.68
CA ALA A 25 5.86 -12.03 -9.20
C ALA A 25 5.66 -11.51 -10.63
N ARG A 26 6.73 -11.40 -11.42
CA ARG A 26 6.67 -10.86 -12.78
C ARG A 26 5.82 -11.76 -13.69
N ALA A 27 4.76 -11.19 -14.26
CA ALA A 27 3.88 -11.89 -15.19
C ALA A 27 4.59 -12.32 -16.50
N GLY A 28 4.32 -13.54 -16.94
CA GLY A 28 4.85 -14.11 -18.19
C GLY A 28 3.89 -13.98 -19.39
N SER A 29 2.63 -13.61 -19.16
CA SER A 29 1.59 -13.51 -20.20
C SER A 29 0.61 -12.37 -19.96
N THR A 30 -0.16 -12.00 -20.98
CA THR A 30 -1.18 -10.94 -20.87
C THR A 30 -2.34 -11.35 -19.96
N SER A 31 -2.76 -12.61 -19.96
CA SER A 31 -3.84 -13.09 -19.08
C SER A 31 -3.43 -13.07 -17.61
N GLU A 32 -2.17 -13.38 -17.32
CA GLU A 32 -1.60 -13.28 -15.99
C GLU A 32 -1.47 -11.82 -15.54
N PHE A 33 -1.01 -10.93 -16.43
CA PHE A 33 -0.86 -9.51 -16.13
C PHE A 33 -2.19 -8.81 -15.83
N TYR A 34 -3.25 -9.09 -16.61
CA TYR A 34 -4.54 -8.39 -16.47
C TYR A 34 -5.52 -9.07 -15.53
N ALA A 35 -5.51 -10.40 -15.45
CA ALA A 35 -6.52 -11.16 -14.71
C ALA A 35 -5.94 -12.15 -13.72
N ALA A 36 -4.61 -12.22 -13.56
CA ALA A 36 -3.92 -13.21 -12.71
C ALA A 36 -4.45 -14.64 -12.94
N ASN A 37 -4.77 -14.97 -14.20
CA ASN A 37 -5.41 -16.22 -14.62
C ASN A 37 -6.71 -16.59 -13.84
N ARG A 38 -7.37 -15.60 -13.24
CA ARG A 38 -8.54 -15.75 -12.35
C ARG A 38 -8.27 -16.66 -11.14
N GLY A 39 -7.01 -16.79 -10.73
CA GLY A 39 -6.58 -17.70 -9.66
C GLY A 39 -6.48 -17.07 -8.27
N VAL A 40 -6.72 -15.77 -8.13
CA VAL A 40 -6.57 -15.06 -6.84
C VAL A 40 -7.77 -15.33 -5.94
N HIS A 41 -7.51 -15.76 -4.70
CA HIS A 41 -8.56 -16.01 -3.71
C HIS A 41 -9.38 -14.73 -3.43
N PRO A 42 -10.72 -14.80 -3.33
CA PRO A 42 -11.57 -13.61 -3.19
C PRO A 42 -11.18 -12.68 -2.04
N VAL A 43 -10.77 -13.24 -0.90
CA VAL A 43 -10.32 -12.43 0.26
C VAL A 43 -9.04 -11.66 -0.05
N LEU A 44 -8.06 -12.29 -0.72
CA LEU A 44 -6.82 -11.62 -1.12
C LEU A 44 -7.11 -10.51 -2.13
N ASN A 45 -8.02 -10.76 -3.08
CA ASN A 45 -8.44 -9.76 -4.06
C ASN A 45 -9.18 -8.58 -3.40
N GLY A 46 -10.02 -8.86 -2.40
CA GLY A 46 -10.68 -7.83 -1.60
C GLY A 46 -9.69 -6.97 -0.82
N MET A 47 -8.66 -7.59 -0.21
CA MET A 47 -7.59 -6.85 0.47
C MET A 47 -6.77 -5.98 -0.51
N ALA A 48 -6.44 -6.50 -1.69
CA ALA A 48 -5.76 -5.71 -2.72
C ALA A 48 -6.59 -4.49 -3.14
N THR A 49 -7.90 -4.69 -3.39
CA THR A 49 -8.81 -3.59 -3.71
C THR A 49 -8.87 -2.55 -2.59
N ALA A 50 -8.96 -2.97 -1.33
CA ALA A 50 -8.96 -2.05 -0.20
C ALA A 50 -7.65 -1.26 -0.07
N ALA A 51 -6.51 -1.90 -0.34
CA ALA A 51 -5.21 -1.25 -0.36
C ALA A 51 -5.11 -0.22 -1.49
N ASP A 52 -5.59 -0.54 -2.69
CA ASP A 52 -5.61 0.37 -3.85
C ASP A 52 -6.49 1.61 -3.62
N TRP A 53 -7.54 1.48 -2.78
CA TRP A 53 -8.39 2.61 -2.38
C TRP A 53 -7.72 3.56 -1.37
N MET A 54 -6.69 3.10 -0.65
CA MET A 54 -6.00 3.92 0.36
C MET A 54 -4.80 4.65 -0.25
N SER A 55 -4.96 5.94 -0.51
CA SER A 55 -3.84 6.80 -0.92
C SER A 55 -3.13 7.46 0.27
N ALA A 56 -1.87 7.84 0.08
CA ALA A 56 -1.12 8.63 1.08
C ALA A 56 -1.80 9.96 1.39
N ALA A 57 -2.41 10.59 0.38
CA ALA A 57 -3.16 11.84 0.56
C ALA A 57 -4.38 11.63 1.46
N SER A 58 -5.13 10.55 1.25
CA SER A 58 -6.28 10.17 2.08
C SER A 58 -5.86 9.97 3.54
N PHE A 59 -4.74 9.26 3.76
CA PHE A 59 -4.20 9.03 5.11
C PHE A 59 -3.78 10.33 5.80
N ILE A 60 -2.96 11.15 5.13
CA ILE A 60 -2.49 12.43 5.68
C ILE A 60 -3.66 13.38 5.94
N SER A 61 -4.63 13.43 5.02
CA SER A 61 -5.80 14.30 5.16
C SER A 61 -6.64 13.91 6.38
N MET A 62 -6.92 12.61 6.57
CA MET A 62 -7.67 12.14 7.73
C MET A 62 -6.90 12.41 9.02
N ALA A 63 -5.61 12.10 9.07
CA ALA A 63 -4.76 12.39 10.23
C ALA A 63 -4.74 13.89 10.56
N GLY A 64 -4.67 14.75 9.55
CA GLY A 64 -4.73 16.20 9.70
C GLY A 64 -6.07 16.67 10.27
N ILE A 65 -7.19 16.23 9.69
CA ILE A 65 -8.53 16.59 10.18
C ILE A 65 -8.70 16.14 11.64
N ILE A 66 -8.35 14.89 11.98
CA ILE A 66 -8.41 14.40 13.36
C ILE A 66 -7.58 15.27 14.30
N ALA A 67 -6.35 15.62 13.91
CA ALA A 67 -5.45 16.43 14.74
C ALA A 67 -5.98 17.85 15.02
N PHE A 68 -6.76 18.43 14.11
CA PHE A 68 -7.26 19.81 14.23
C PHE A 68 -8.70 19.94 14.74
N VAL A 69 -9.59 19.00 14.41
CA VAL A 69 -11.04 19.09 14.70
C VAL A 69 -11.63 17.84 15.36
N GLY A 70 -10.80 16.84 15.67
CA GLY A 70 -11.22 15.63 16.37
C GLY A 70 -11.92 14.60 15.47
N TYR A 71 -12.08 13.38 16.00
CA TYR A 71 -12.57 12.21 15.26
C TYR A 71 -14.00 12.40 14.71
N ASP A 72 -14.88 13.05 15.45
CA ASP A 72 -16.29 13.25 15.07
C ASP A 72 -16.46 14.10 13.79
N ASN A 73 -15.41 14.86 13.41
CA ASN A 73 -15.38 15.69 12.20
C ASN A 73 -14.53 15.07 11.07
N SER A 74 -14.11 13.81 11.20
CA SER A 74 -13.15 13.13 10.30
C SER A 74 -13.79 12.17 9.29
N THR A 75 -15.13 12.13 9.26
CA THR A 75 -15.95 11.37 8.31
C THR A 75 -16.09 12.12 6.99
#